data_AF-A0A392NUB8-F1
#
_entry.id   AF-A0A392NUB8-F1
#
_cell.length_a   1.000
_cell.length_b   1.000
_cell.length_c   1.000
_cell.angle_alpha   90.00
_cell.angle_beta   90.00
_cell.angle_gamma   90.00
#
_symmetry.space_group_name_H-M   'P 1'
#
loop_
_entity.id
_entity.type
_entity.pdbx_description
1 polymer ?
#
loop_
_entity_poly.entity_id
_entity_poly.type
_entity_poly.pdbx_seq_one_letter_code
_entity_poly.pdbx_strand_id
1 'polypeptide(L)'
;MDCGFILAFFLFVVVATCTEDHLIRQVVDNVEDHAEQQFNIFKSKYNKNYTTKEEHDYRFDVFKAKLEFIEERNKINKAAHKNYKLDKLFF
;
A
#
# COMPACT_ATOMS: atom_id res chain seq x y z
N MET A 1 -40.45 -16.05 -22.68
CA MET A 1 -39.48 -15.60 -21.67
C MET A 1 -38.56 -14.67 -22.40
N ASP A 2 -38.94 -13.40 -22.33
CA ASP A 2 -38.79 -12.47 -23.44
C ASP A 2 -37.47 -11.72 -23.28
N CYS A 3 -36.77 -11.42 -24.37
CA CYS A 3 -35.42 -10.86 -24.35
C CYS A 3 -35.30 -9.51 -23.59
N GLY A 4 -36.42 -8.87 -23.27
CA GLY A 4 -36.49 -7.70 -22.39
C GLY A 4 -36.22 -8.00 -20.91
N PHE A 5 -36.55 -9.20 -20.41
CA PHE A 5 -36.31 -9.58 -19.01
C PHE A 5 -34.83 -9.84 -18.70
N ILE A 6 -34.08 -10.37 -19.68
CA ILE A 6 -32.65 -10.66 -19.51
C ILE A 6 -31.83 -9.36 -19.53
N LEU A 7 -32.20 -8.39 -20.37
CA LEU A 7 -31.51 -7.09 -20.44
C LEU A 7 -31.70 -6.26 -19.16
N ALA A 8 -32.88 -6.35 -18.52
CA ALA A 8 -33.15 -5.67 -17.25
C ALA A 8 -32.34 -6.26 -16.08
N PHE A 9 -32.05 -7.57 -16.11
CA PHE A 9 -31.21 -8.21 -15.09
C PHE A 9 -29.75 -7.74 -15.15
N PHE A 10 -29.21 -7.50 -16.35
CA PHE A 10 -27.84 -6.98 -16.49
C PHE A 10 -27.72 -5.50 -16.14
N LEU A 11 -28.77 -4.70 -16.31
CA LEU A 11 -28.76 -3.28 -15.94
C LEU A 11 -28.78 -3.09 -14.40
N PHE A 12 -29.43 -3.99 -13.66
CA PHE A 12 -29.49 -3.92 -12.20
C PHE A 12 -28.20 -4.40 -11.52
N VAL A 13 -27.50 -5.39 -12.08
CA VAL A 13 -26.22 -5.88 -11.53
C VAL A 13 -25.09 -4.85 -11.72
N VAL A 14 -25.11 -4.06 -12.79
CA VAL A 14 -24.11 -2.98 -13.00
C VAL A 14 -24.29 -1.81 -12.04
N VAL A 15 -25.48 -1.59 -11.46
CA VAL A 15 -25.74 -0.45 -10.56
C VAL A 15 -25.41 -0.73 -9.09
N ALA A 16 -25.10 -1.98 -8.72
CA ALA A 16 -24.84 -2.38 -7.34
C ALA A 16 -23.35 -2.42 -6.95
N THR A 17 -22.42 -2.12 -7.86
CA THR A 17 -20.98 -2.01 -7.55
C THR A 17 -20.48 -0.56 -7.45
N CYS A 18 -21.34 0.44 -7.62
CA CYS A 18 -20.90 1.83 -7.84
C CYS A 18 -20.78 2.70 -6.58
N THR A 19 -20.99 2.18 -5.37
CA THR A 19 -21.02 3.05 -4.16
C THR A 19 -20.19 2.57 -2.97
N GLU A 20 -19.46 1.46 -3.09
CA GLU A 20 -18.51 1.02 -2.05
C GLU A 20 -17.04 1.16 -2.47
N ASP A 21 -16.75 1.46 -3.74
CA ASP A 21 -15.36 1.67 -4.23
C ASP A 21 -14.82 3.09 -3.95
N HIS A 22 -15.70 4.06 -3.65
CA HIS A 22 -15.26 5.44 -3.49
C HIS A 22 -14.66 5.74 -2.10
N LEU A 23 -14.91 4.88 -1.10
CA LEU A 23 -14.27 4.95 0.22
C LEU A 23 -12.95 4.17 0.28
N ILE A 24 -12.78 3.16 -0.57
CA ILE A 24 -11.55 2.35 -0.64
C ILE A 24 -10.42 3.16 -1.29
N ARG A 25 -10.74 3.95 -2.33
CA ARG A 25 -9.78 4.81 -3.01
C ARG A 25 -9.28 5.97 -2.16
N GLN A 26 -10.15 6.59 -1.35
CA GLN A 26 -9.73 7.69 -0.48
C GLN A 26 -8.76 7.23 0.63
N VAL A 27 -8.85 5.97 1.07
CA VAL A 27 -7.88 5.41 2.03
C VAL A 27 -6.56 5.06 1.35
N VAL A 28 -6.58 4.56 0.11
CA VAL A 28 -5.36 4.20 -0.63
C VAL A 28 -4.52 5.42 -0.98
N ASP A 29 -5.14 6.52 -1.45
CA ASP A 29 -4.41 7.75 -1.78
C ASP A 29 -3.68 8.33 -0.54
N ASN A 30 -4.34 8.29 0.63
CA ASN A 30 -3.76 8.81 1.88
C ASN A 30 -2.62 7.93 2.44
N VAL A 31 -2.70 6.60 2.25
CA VAL A 31 -1.65 5.66 2.67
C VAL A 31 -0.44 5.73 1.74
N GLU A 32 -0.66 5.91 0.44
CA GLU A 32 0.41 6.08 -0.55
C GLU A 32 1.17 7.39 -0.31
N ASP A 33 0.45 8.50 -0.06
CA ASP A 33 1.04 9.79 0.32
C ASP A 33 1.91 9.67 1.59
N HIS A 34 1.44 8.93 2.60
CA HIS A 34 2.22 8.73 3.82
C HIS A 34 3.48 7.87 3.58
N ALA A 35 3.39 6.82 2.76
CA ALA A 35 4.55 5.98 2.42
C ALA A 35 5.59 6.77 1.61
N GLU A 36 5.15 7.59 0.66
CA GLU A 36 6.00 8.47 -0.16
C GLU A 36 6.76 9.48 0.73
N GLN A 37 6.08 10.07 1.73
CA GLN A 37 6.71 10.94 2.73
C GLN A 37 7.79 10.22 3.54
N GLN A 38 7.52 9.00 4.00
CA GLN A 38 8.52 8.20 4.72
C GLN A 38 9.70 7.83 3.82
N PHE A 39 9.45 7.57 2.55
CA PHE A 39 10.49 7.29 1.57
C PHE A 39 11.35 8.53 1.28
N ASN A 40 10.76 9.72 1.25
CA ASN A 40 11.51 10.98 1.11
C ASN A 40 12.40 11.27 2.33
N ILE A 41 11.89 11.03 3.55
CA ILE A 41 12.70 11.11 4.78
C ILE A 41 13.86 10.12 4.72
N PHE A 42 13.60 8.89 4.26
CA PHE A 42 14.65 7.89 4.04
C PHE A 42 15.70 8.36 3.02
N LYS A 43 15.27 8.85 1.85
CA LYS A 43 16.19 9.39 0.83
C LYS A 43 17.07 10.51 1.39
N SER A 44 16.47 11.47 2.10
CA SER A 44 17.20 12.58 2.74
C SER A 44 18.20 12.09 3.80
N LYS A 45 17.76 11.20 4.70
CA LYS A 45 18.60 10.69 5.80
C LYS A 45 19.81 9.89 5.31
N TYR A 46 19.67 9.11 4.25
CA TYR A 46 20.75 8.26 3.70
C TYR A 46 21.39 8.85 2.45
N ASN A 47 21.07 10.11 2.12
CA ASN A 47 21.54 10.81 0.93
C ASN A 47 21.37 9.97 -0.35
N LYS A 48 20.21 9.31 -0.50
CA LYS A 48 19.87 8.51 -1.68
C LYS A 48 19.20 9.40 -2.71
N ASN A 49 19.59 9.21 -3.97
CA ASN A 49 18.97 9.84 -5.11
C ASN A 49 18.64 8.76 -6.15
N TYR A 50 17.38 8.69 -6.55
CA TYR A 50 16.89 7.79 -7.60
C TYR A 50 16.41 8.67 -8.75
N THR A 51 17.22 8.74 -9.80
CA THR A 51 17.07 9.75 -10.87
C THR A 51 16.02 9.38 -11.91
N THR A 52 15.70 8.10 -12.04
CA THR A 52 14.70 7.61 -13.02
C THR A 52 13.43 7.19 -12.31
N LYS A 53 12.30 7.29 -13.02
CA LYS A 53 11.00 6.88 -12.46
C LYS A 53 10.98 5.38 -12.19
N GLU A 54 11.56 4.60 -13.09
CA GLU A 54 11.63 3.13 -12.99
C GLU A 54 12.46 2.70 -11.76
N GLU A 55 13.58 3.36 -11.51
CA GLU A 55 14.39 3.11 -10.31
C GLU A 55 13.67 3.56 -9.04
N HIS A 56 13.01 4.72 -9.07
CA HIS A 56 12.23 5.22 -7.96
C HIS A 56 11.16 4.21 -7.56
N ASP A 57 10.33 3.80 -8.52
CA ASP A 57 9.22 2.87 -8.29
C ASP A 57 9.72 1.53 -7.75
N TYR A 58 10.76 0.96 -8.36
CA TYR A 58 11.38 -0.28 -7.87
C TYR A 58 11.91 -0.16 -6.43
N ARG A 59 12.62 0.93 -6.12
CA ARG A 59 13.20 1.15 -4.78
C ARG A 59 12.11 1.45 -3.75
N PHE A 60 11.04 2.12 -4.17
CA PHE A 60 9.89 2.40 -3.34
C PHE A 60 9.13 1.11 -2.98
N ASP A 61 8.94 0.20 -3.93
CA ASP A 61 8.33 -1.12 -3.67
C ASP A 61 9.19 -1.96 -2.70
N VAL A 62 10.51 -1.97 -2.89
CA VAL A 62 11.43 -2.64 -1.96
C VAL A 62 11.35 -2.02 -0.56
N PHE A 63 11.22 -0.70 -0.48
CA PHE A 63 11.05 0.02 0.78
C PHE A 63 9.75 -0.36 1.49
N LYS A 64 8.61 -0.41 0.77
CA LYS A 64 7.32 -0.87 1.30
C LYS A 64 7.42 -2.31 1.85
N ALA A 65 7.91 -3.25 1.04
CA ALA A 65 8.04 -4.65 1.44
C ALA A 65 8.93 -4.84 2.68
N LYS A 66 10.00 -4.05 2.80
CA LYS A 66 10.90 -4.11 3.94
C LYS A 66 10.29 -3.45 5.20
N LEU A 67 9.47 -2.41 5.07
CA LEU A 67 8.69 -1.86 6.19
C LEU A 67 7.74 -2.91 6.77
N GLU A 68 6.99 -3.60 5.92
CA GLU A 68 6.08 -4.68 6.32
C GLU A 68 6.84 -5.79 7.04
N PHE A 69 7.97 -6.23 6.48
CA PHE A 69 8.82 -7.24 7.11
C PHE A 69 9.32 -6.82 8.49
N ILE A 70 9.77 -5.56 8.65
CA ILE A 70 10.24 -5.04 9.92
C ILE A 70 9.10 -5.02 10.95
N GLU A 71 7.91 -4.57 10.55
CA GLU A 71 6.75 -4.53 11.43
C GLU A 71 6.35 -5.92 11.89
N GLU A 72 6.26 -6.88 10.97
CA GLU A 72 5.92 -8.26 11.29
C GLU A 72 6.98 -8.89 12.20
N ARG A 73 8.26 -8.71 11.87
CA ARG A 73 9.35 -9.21 12.71
C ARG A 73 9.34 -8.59 14.10
N ASN A 74 9.00 -7.31 14.22
CA ASN A 74 8.89 -6.63 15.50
C ASN A 74 7.70 -7.13 16.32
N LYS A 75 6.57 -7.47 15.70
CA LYS A 75 5.45 -8.14 16.37
C LYS A 75 5.88 -9.50 16.92
N ILE A 76 6.54 -10.31 16.10
CA ILE A 76 7.09 -11.62 16.50
C ILE A 76 8.09 -11.47 17.65
N ASN A 77 9.01 -10.50 17.56
CA ASN A 77 9.99 -10.24 18.60
C ASN A 77 9.33 -9.85 19.92
N LYS A 78 8.29 -9.01 19.87
CA LYS A 78 7.50 -8.63 21.05
C LYS A 78 6.80 -9.85 21.67
N ALA A 79 6.18 -10.70 20.86
CA ALA A 79 5.55 -11.94 21.32
C ALA A 79 6.57 -12.92 21.93
N ALA A 80 7.78 -12.97 21.36
CA ALA A 80 8.88 -13.79 21.85
C ALA A 80 9.68 -13.16 23.01
N HIS A 81 9.22 -12.02 23.58
CA HIS A 81 9.91 -11.29 24.65
C HIS A 81 11.38 -10.95 24.34
N LYS A 82 11.69 -10.71 23.07
CA LYS A 82 13.04 -10.33 22.63
C LYS A 82 13.29 -8.85 22.94
N ASN A 83 14.51 -8.56 23.41
CA ASN A 83 14.92 -7.21 23.80
C ASN A 83 15.44 -6.34 22.64
N TYR A 84 15.27 -6.77 21.39
CA TYR A 84 15.71 -6.00 20.22
C TYR A 84 14.55 -5.77 19.24
N LYS A 85 14.55 -4.57 18.66
CA LYS A 85 13.62 -4.14 17.63
C LYS A 85 14.41 -3.86 16.36
N LEU A 86 13.93 -4.36 15.23
CA LEU A 86 14.46 -3.93 13.94
C LEU A 86 14.05 -2.48 13.71
N ASP A 87 15.03 -1.64 13.49
CA ASP A 87 14.82 -0.23 13.20
C ASP A 87 14.42 -0.06 11.73
N LYS A 88 13.54 0.92 11.47
CA LYS A 88 13.21 1.44 10.14
C LYS A 88 14.40 2.24 9.54
N LEU A 89 15.60 2.10 10.11
CA LEU A 89 16.83 2.79 9.76
C LEU A 89 17.88 1.86 9.14
N PHE A 90 17.57 0.57 8.95
CA PHE A 90 18.45 -0.34 8.22
C PHE A 90 17.87 -0.62 6.83
N PHE A 91 17.98 0.39 5.96
CA PHE A 91 17.70 0.33 4.52
C PHE A 91 18.96 0.78 3.77
#